data_AF-A0A534VQ52-F1
#
_entry.id   AF-A0A534VQ52-F1
#
_cell.length_a   1.000
_cell.length_b   1.000
_cell.length_c   1.000
_cell.angle_alpha   90.00
_cell.angle_beta   90.00
_cell.angle_gamma   90.00
#
_symmetry.space_group_name_H-M   'P 1'
#
loop_
_entity.id
_entity.type
_entity.pdbx_description
1 polymer ?
#
loop_
_entity_poly.entity_id
_entity_poly.type
_entity_poly.pdbx_seq_one_letter_code
_entity_poly.pdbx_strand_id
1 'polypeptide(L)'
;MRNARRALLPALLLTALTTAPAGAQSRDMDSYLLFALQGMRTKGLSVSSGNIGVNDPNGAISSAHGVIDAPQSDVVAGMVRASVRSRCRRLYANTVPDAMPGCQPAGDFRALALPLMSDVLSACHYPSPFPDQCATASPVIVDLDSQRTLPPGTYGNVVVFSAGSRSGRLVLTGGDYIFCSLRTGRSARILVQRPSTVKIQDEVNLGAGAYLGPDPDVSPLPLASDITLYVNGPAVRFSASSEAYAHVYAPNAMLRLTHEATIQGTFLARLIRTERIGGGPPTTTTTSTTTTTRPGVTTTTTTADCHSLCGNGHIDTVCHEQCDGSDFGDAHCPGSSVDGAFLGSVEGAFLTCRSDCTIDFSGCATTTTTIPSPGLREICANCIDDDSNGLTDFEDPACCAGVQSFAMTVRRGQLRPRGATSRLRLKTTLAETGLASVNPLQQDVFLQIRPAGGTEVLCAKIPHDKFMRMHGAFKFWDHKHLVASAKGIDDLTVKVRRDGSVRLRTVGNHVQFRTPEQNSLQVTVGFYNAAAGDGANRCSTETRAFRTGRSGRLIAP
;
A
#
# COMPACT_ATOMS: atom_id res chain seq x y z
N MET A 1 23.64 56.96 59.02
CA MET A 1 24.45 56.63 57.83
C MET A 1 25.00 55.21 57.95
N ARG A 2 24.35 54.22 57.33
CA ARG A 2 24.93 52.89 57.11
C ARG A 2 24.52 52.44 55.71
N ASN A 3 25.52 52.37 54.84
CA ASN A 3 25.40 52.11 53.40
C ASN A 3 24.93 50.68 53.14
N ALA A 4 23.83 50.54 52.41
CA ALA A 4 23.34 49.29 51.86
C ALA A 4 24.23 48.87 50.67
N ARG A 5 24.98 47.78 50.82
CA ARG A 5 25.66 47.11 49.70
C ARG A 5 24.63 46.20 49.00
N ARG A 6 24.15 46.62 47.83
CA ARG A 6 23.39 45.77 46.90
C ARG A 6 24.36 44.79 46.25
N ALA A 7 24.19 43.51 46.50
CA ALA A 7 24.86 42.43 45.78
C ALA A 7 24.16 42.23 44.42
N LEU A 8 24.91 42.38 43.33
CA LEU A 8 24.49 42.01 41.97
C LEU A 8 24.67 40.49 41.81
N LEU A 9 23.55 39.77 41.70
CA LEU A 9 23.50 38.38 41.21
C LEU A 9 23.57 38.39 39.68
N PRO A 10 24.46 37.62 39.04
CA PRO A 10 24.44 37.47 37.58
C PRO A 10 23.29 36.53 37.20
N ALA A 11 22.33 37.05 36.43
CA ALA A 11 21.29 36.24 35.81
C ALA A 11 21.91 35.39 34.69
N LEU A 12 22.06 34.09 34.96
CA LEU A 12 22.46 33.09 33.97
C LEU A 12 21.28 32.90 32.99
N LEU A 13 21.32 33.59 31.84
CA LEU A 13 20.40 33.31 30.73
C LEU A 13 20.72 31.89 30.21
N LEU A 14 19.90 30.91 30.60
CA LEU A 14 19.80 29.66 29.85
C LEU A 14 19.14 29.99 28.51
N THR A 15 19.95 30.13 27.47
CA THR A 15 19.46 30.01 26.10
C THR A 15 19.01 28.56 25.91
N ALA A 16 17.70 28.32 26.04
CA ALA A 16 17.09 27.10 25.57
C ALA A 16 17.32 27.04 24.05
N LEU A 17 18.33 26.28 23.63
CA LEU A 17 18.42 25.80 22.26
C LEU A 17 17.18 24.94 22.02
N THR A 18 16.13 25.56 21.48
CA THR A 18 15.01 24.83 20.90
C THR A 18 15.58 24.06 19.72
N THR A 19 15.93 22.79 19.96
CA THR A 19 16.19 21.84 18.89
C THR A 19 14.94 21.79 18.03
N ALA A 20 15.03 22.32 16.80
CA ALA A 20 13.97 22.20 15.82
C ALA A 20 13.53 20.72 15.76
N PRO A 21 12.22 20.44 15.74
CA PRO A 21 11.75 19.06 15.69
C PRO A 21 12.39 18.38 14.48
N ALA A 22 12.94 17.20 14.74
CA ALA A 22 13.51 16.35 13.73
C ALA A 22 12.44 16.11 12.64
N GLY A 23 12.58 16.74 11.46
CA GLY A 23 11.64 16.58 10.34
C GLY A 23 11.29 15.12 10.02
N ALA A 24 10.01 14.80 10.02
CA ALA A 24 9.51 13.46 9.69
C ALA A 24 9.57 13.23 8.16
N GLN A 25 9.56 11.97 7.74
CA GLN A 25 9.35 11.61 6.34
C GLN A 25 7.96 12.07 5.86
N SER A 26 7.86 12.40 4.57
CA SER A 26 6.57 12.76 3.97
C SER A 26 5.63 11.55 3.97
N ARG A 27 4.37 11.80 4.32
CA ARG A 27 3.25 10.83 4.21
C ARG A 27 2.27 11.18 3.10
N ASP A 28 2.63 12.15 2.25
CA ASP A 28 1.86 12.57 1.09
C ASP A 28 2.39 11.88 -0.18
N MET A 29 1.48 11.30 -0.97
CA MET A 29 1.79 10.55 -2.19
C MET A 29 2.46 11.43 -3.25
N ASP A 30 1.97 12.65 -3.42
CA ASP A 30 2.44 13.55 -4.48
C ASP A 30 3.86 14.07 -4.22
N SER A 31 4.36 13.90 -3.00
CA SER A 31 5.76 14.16 -2.68
C SER A 31 6.73 13.12 -3.25
N TYR A 32 6.25 11.96 -3.71
CA TYR A 32 7.06 10.86 -4.21
C TYR A 32 7.06 10.80 -5.75
N LEU A 33 8.26 10.68 -6.34
CA LEU A 33 8.42 10.34 -7.75
C LEU A 33 8.24 8.83 -7.97
N LEU A 34 8.83 8.02 -7.08
CA LEU A 34 8.73 6.56 -7.12
C LEU A 34 8.26 6.05 -5.76
N PHE A 35 7.14 5.33 -5.75
CA PHE A 35 6.58 4.75 -4.54
C PHE A 35 6.24 3.27 -4.78
N ALA A 36 7.00 2.36 -4.17
CA ALA A 36 6.72 0.93 -4.27
C ALA A 36 5.92 0.46 -3.05
N LEU A 37 4.94 -0.42 -3.24
CA LEU A 37 4.23 -1.01 -2.11
C LEU A 37 5.13 -1.99 -1.35
N GLN A 38 5.75 -2.94 -2.06
CA GLN A 38 6.52 -4.04 -1.46
C GLN A 38 8.03 -3.88 -1.57
N GLY A 39 8.54 -3.27 -2.66
CA GLY A 39 9.99 -3.14 -2.82
C GLY A 39 10.47 -2.62 -4.15
N MET A 40 11.73 -2.18 -4.14
CA MET A 40 12.39 -1.56 -5.28
C MET A 40 13.78 -2.16 -5.52
N ARG A 41 14.07 -2.46 -6.79
CA ARG A 41 15.41 -2.86 -7.25
C ARG A 41 15.88 -1.94 -8.36
N THR A 42 17.08 -1.39 -8.22
CA THR A 42 17.64 -0.44 -9.19
C THR A 42 19.08 -0.80 -9.59
N LYS A 43 19.41 -0.70 -10.89
CA LYS A 43 20.81 -0.75 -11.38
C LYS A 43 21.43 0.65 -11.50
N GLY A 44 20.73 1.70 -11.06
CA GLY A 44 21.11 3.10 -11.17
C GLY A 44 19.88 4.00 -11.26
N LEU A 45 19.86 5.08 -10.50
CA LEU A 45 18.71 5.98 -10.45
C LEU A 45 19.23 7.40 -10.27
N SER A 46 18.88 8.30 -11.18
CA SER A 46 19.12 9.74 -11.02
C SER A 46 17.78 10.45 -10.89
N VAL A 47 17.58 11.19 -9.80
CA VAL A 47 16.33 11.90 -9.51
C VAL A 47 16.64 13.34 -9.17
N SER A 48 16.09 14.28 -9.95
CA SER A 48 16.25 15.71 -9.70
C SER A 48 15.20 16.25 -8.71
N SER A 49 14.01 15.66 -8.65
CA SER A 49 12.91 16.05 -7.76
C SER A 49 11.98 14.88 -7.42
N GLY A 50 11.37 14.94 -6.24
CA GLY A 50 10.43 13.92 -5.75
C GLY A 50 11.13 12.82 -4.94
N ASN A 51 10.46 12.36 -3.89
CA ASN A 51 10.98 11.35 -2.95
C ASN A 51 10.93 9.93 -3.55
N ILE A 52 11.67 9.01 -2.93
CA ILE A 52 11.71 7.60 -3.29
C ILE A 52 11.28 6.79 -2.07
N GLY A 53 10.20 6.02 -2.19
CA GLY A 53 9.54 5.37 -1.06
C GLY A 53 9.27 3.88 -1.27
N VAL A 54 9.32 3.11 -0.19
CA VAL A 54 8.74 1.76 -0.08
C VAL A 54 7.81 1.69 1.13
N ASN A 55 6.55 1.31 0.90
CA ASN A 55 5.53 1.32 1.95
C ASN A 55 5.68 0.18 2.96
N ASP A 56 6.02 -1.02 2.49
CA ASP A 56 6.09 -2.23 3.32
C ASP A 56 7.17 -2.12 4.42
N PRO A 57 6.84 -2.41 5.70
CA PRO A 57 7.78 -2.52 6.81
C PRO A 57 9.03 -3.37 6.53
N ASN A 58 8.86 -4.46 5.78
CA ASN A 58 9.92 -5.38 5.37
C ASN A 58 10.42 -5.09 3.96
N GLY A 59 9.85 -4.07 3.31
CA GLY A 59 10.19 -3.66 1.97
C GLY A 59 11.58 -3.06 1.90
N ALA A 60 12.26 -3.34 0.78
CA ALA A 60 13.64 -2.93 0.59
C ALA A 60 13.85 -2.15 -0.71
N ILE A 61 14.70 -1.13 -0.63
CA ILE A 61 15.35 -0.52 -1.80
C ILE A 61 16.74 -1.16 -1.91
N SER A 62 17.00 -1.82 -3.04
CA SER A 62 18.29 -2.47 -3.27
C SER A 62 18.93 -2.06 -4.60
N SER A 63 20.20 -1.71 -4.54
CA SER A 63 21.05 -1.46 -5.69
C SER A 63 22.33 -2.26 -5.58
N ALA A 64 22.41 -3.37 -6.33
CA ALA A 64 23.56 -4.28 -6.27
C ALA A 64 24.84 -3.66 -6.87
N HIS A 65 24.71 -2.88 -7.95
CA HIS A 65 25.85 -2.31 -8.69
C HIS A 65 25.61 -0.85 -9.15
N GLY A 66 24.44 -0.30 -8.86
CA GLY A 66 24.04 1.05 -9.25
C GLY A 66 24.29 2.09 -8.17
N VAL A 67 24.23 3.34 -8.58
CA VAL A 67 24.23 4.51 -7.68
C VAL A 67 22.82 5.08 -7.66
N ILE A 68 22.32 5.42 -6.48
CA ILE A 68 21.14 6.27 -6.32
C ILE A 68 21.67 7.69 -6.17
N ASP A 69 21.41 8.56 -7.15
CA ASP A 69 21.81 9.96 -7.17
C ASP A 69 20.56 10.83 -7.12
N ALA A 70 20.13 11.19 -5.90
CA ALA A 70 18.88 11.89 -5.64
C ALA A 70 19.09 13.02 -4.60
N PRO A 71 20.01 13.97 -4.85
CA PRO A 71 20.53 14.89 -3.82
C PRO A 71 19.47 15.80 -3.19
N GLN A 72 18.32 15.99 -3.83
CA GLN A 72 17.20 16.79 -3.33
C GLN A 72 16.02 15.94 -2.81
N SER A 73 16.12 14.62 -2.89
CA SER A 73 15.05 13.69 -2.55
C SER A 73 15.30 12.97 -1.24
N ASP A 74 14.23 12.71 -0.51
CA ASP A 74 14.28 11.79 0.62
C ASP A 74 14.13 10.35 0.12
N VAL A 75 14.93 9.44 0.67
CA VAL A 75 14.87 8.00 0.40
C VAL A 75 14.32 7.30 1.64
N VAL A 76 13.25 6.54 1.47
CA VAL A 76 12.44 6.02 2.56
C VAL A 76 12.11 4.54 2.33
N ALA A 77 12.55 3.63 3.21
CA ALA A 77 12.17 2.21 3.15
C ALA A 77 12.51 1.47 4.45
N GLY A 78 11.90 0.30 4.71
CA GLY A 78 12.29 -0.56 5.83
C GLY A 78 13.78 -0.93 5.80
N MET A 79 14.27 -1.33 4.63
CA MET A 79 15.70 -1.57 4.40
C MET A 79 16.22 -0.83 3.16
N VAL A 80 17.40 -0.22 3.25
CA VAL A 80 18.08 0.39 2.10
C VAL A 80 19.47 -0.21 1.94
N ARG A 81 19.73 -0.76 0.77
CA ARG A 81 21.04 -1.30 0.37
C ARG A 81 21.48 -0.66 -0.93
N ALA A 82 22.47 0.21 -0.91
CA ALA A 82 22.99 0.84 -2.12
C ALA A 82 24.50 1.06 -2.06
N SER A 83 25.09 1.45 -3.19
CA SER A 83 26.51 1.78 -3.26
C SER A 83 26.86 2.95 -2.32
N VAL A 84 28.06 2.91 -1.72
CA VAL A 84 28.66 4.01 -0.94
C VAL A 84 28.72 5.36 -1.69
N ARG A 85 28.65 5.31 -3.04
CA ARG A 85 28.64 6.50 -3.91
C ARG A 85 27.26 7.15 -4.03
N SER A 86 26.22 6.55 -3.46
CA SER A 86 24.85 7.05 -3.52
C SER A 86 24.68 8.33 -2.71
N ARG A 87 23.83 9.23 -3.20
CA ARG A 87 23.59 10.56 -2.64
C ARG A 87 22.09 10.81 -2.51
N CYS A 88 21.67 11.39 -1.38
CA CYS A 88 20.30 11.81 -1.18
C CYS A 88 20.18 12.89 -0.11
N ARG A 89 19.04 13.58 -0.06
CA ARG A 89 18.81 14.68 0.89
C ARG A 89 18.70 14.15 2.33
N ARG A 90 17.84 13.14 2.53
CA ARG A 90 17.68 12.42 3.80
C ARG A 90 17.41 10.95 3.53
N LEU A 91 17.86 10.11 4.45
CA LEU A 91 17.63 8.67 4.43
C LEU A 91 16.85 8.26 5.68
N TYR A 92 15.65 7.70 5.46
CA TYR A 92 14.79 7.15 6.49
C TYR A 92 14.72 5.64 6.30
N ALA A 93 15.32 4.88 7.22
CA ALA A 93 15.33 3.42 7.13
C ALA A 93 15.51 2.75 8.50
N ASN A 94 14.94 1.55 8.65
CA ASN A 94 15.14 0.72 9.84
C ASN A 94 16.42 -0.11 9.76
N THR A 95 16.89 -0.41 8.54
CA THR A 95 18.15 -1.15 8.34
C THR A 95 18.91 -0.66 7.10
N VAL A 96 20.19 -0.39 7.27
CA VAL A 96 21.09 0.03 6.19
C VAL A 96 22.38 -0.79 6.28
N PRO A 97 22.48 -1.93 5.56
CA PRO A 97 23.62 -2.84 5.70
C PRO A 97 24.96 -2.25 5.20
N ASP A 98 24.91 -1.37 4.21
CA ASP A 98 26.08 -0.76 3.56
C ASP A 98 26.09 0.75 3.86
N ALA A 99 27.22 1.32 4.30
CA ALA A 99 27.30 2.75 4.64
C ALA A 99 27.02 3.64 3.42
N MET A 100 26.13 4.64 3.59
CA MET A 100 25.76 5.59 2.53
C MET A 100 26.06 7.04 2.95
N PRO A 101 27.34 7.45 2.98
CA PRO A 101 27.74 8.77 3.50
C PRO A 101 27.20 9.94 2.66
N GLY A 102 26.85 9.74 1.39
CA GLY A 102 26.24 10.78 0.56
C GLY A 102 24.75 11.04 0.84
N CYS A 103 24.13 10.25 1.71
CA CYS A 103 22.70 10.30 2.04
C CYS A 103 22.43 10.80 3.48
N GLN A 104 23.50 11.16 4.21
CA GLN A 104 23.59 11.17 5.67
C GLN A 104 24.77 12.06 6.12
N PRO A 105 24.84 12.47 7.39
CA PRO A 105 25.96 12.11 8.27
C PRO A 105 25.77 10.68 8.80
N ALA A 106 26.78 9.83 8.66
CA ALA A 106 26.67 8.38 8.88
C ALA A 106 26.27 8.03 10.34
N GLY A 107 25.09 7.47 10.55
CA GLY A 107 24.65 6.91 11.84
C GLY A 107 23.29 7.39 12.35
N ASP A 108 22.74 8.48 11.80
CA ASP A 108 21.45 9.05 12.19
C ASP A 108 20.32 8.51 11.30
N PHE A 109 20.15 7.18 11.23
CA PHE A 109 18.96 6.62 10.60
C PHE A 109 17.77 6.89 11.51
N ARG A 110 16.79 7.64 11.00
CA ARG A 110 15.58 7.93 11.75
C ARG A 110 14.69 6.70 11.74
N ALA A 111 14.31 6.26 12.93
CA ALA A 111 13.36 5.17 13.10
C ALA A 111 12.11 5.47 12.28
N LEU A 112 11.80 4.58 11.35
CA LEU A 112 10.75 4.76 10.37
C LEU A 112 9.52 3.98 10.82
N ALA A 113 8.47 4.70 11.20
CA ALA A 113 7.16 4.10 11.39
C ALA A 113 6.62 3.67 10.03
N LEU A 114 6.54 2.36 9.83
CA LEU A 114 5.97 1.72 8.63
C LEU A 114 4.65 1.02 9.02
N PRO A 115 3.66 0.95 8.10
CA PRO A 115 3.70 1.43 6.72
C PRO A 115 3.77 2.96 6.60
N LEU A 116 4.32 3.47 5.49
CA LEU A 116 4.41 4.93 5.24
C LEU A 116 3.02 5.57 5.16
N MET A 117 2.11 4.86 4.50
CA MET A 117 0.72 5.22 4.29
C MET A 117 -0.12 3.98 4.55
N SER A 118 -1.15 4.11 5.40
CA SER A 118 -2.09 3.04 5.72
C SER A 118 -3.04 2.77 4.55
N ASP A 119 -3.47 3.81 3.84
CA ASP A 119 -4.36 3.70 2.68
C ASP A 119 -3.76 4.39 1.47
N VAL A 120 -2.96 3.62 0.73
CA VAL A 120 -2.26 4.10 -0.45
C VAL A 120 -3.21 4.30 -1.64
N LEU A 121 -4.26 3.48 -1.74
CA LEU A 121 -5.19 3.54 -2.87
C LEU A 121 -6.05 4.80 -2.80
N SER A 122 -6.54 5.14 -1.61
CA SER A 122 -7.27 6.39 -1.39
C SER A 122 -6.36 7.61 -1.60
N ALA A 123 -5.10 7.56 -1.14
CA ALA A 123 -4.13 8.63 -1.38
C ALA A 123 -3.85 8.87 -2.87
N CYS A 124 -4.04 7.85 -3.72
CA CYS A 124 -3.91 7.97 -5.18
C CYS A 124 -5.21 8.29 -5.90
N HIS A 125 -6.34 8.45 -5.19
CA HIS A 125 -7.68 8.48 -5.78
C HIS A 125 -7.95 7.28 -6.72
N TYR A 126 -7.41 6.12 -6.39
CA TYR A 126 -7.51 4.92 -7.23
C TYR A 126 -8.98 4.46 -7.29
N PRO A 127 -9.55 4.24 -8.50
CA PRO A 127 -10.94 3.83 -8.64
C PRO A 127 -11.26 2.50 -7.93
N SER A 128 -12.26 2.50 -7.06
CA SER A 128 -12.77 1.30 -6.37
C SER A 128 -14.32 1.27 -6.40
N PRO A 129 -14.97 0.26 -7.02
CA PRO A 129 -14.35 -0.81 -7.80
C PRO A 129 -13.68 -0.26 -9.07
N PHE A 130 -12.64 -0.94 -9.53
CA PHE A 130 -12.05 -0.62 -10.82
C PHE A 130 -13.08 -0.91 -11.93
N PRO A 131 -13.23 -0.10 -12.98
CA PRO A 131 -14.32 -0.31 -13.95
C PRO A 131 -14.09 -1.56 -14.79
N ASP A 132 -14.74 -2.70 -14.52
CA ASP A 132 -14.42 -3.99 -15.17
C ASP A 132 -14.73 -4.07 -16.68
N GLN A 133 -15.40 -3.08 -17.26
CA GLN A 133 -15.88 -3.11 -18.64
C GLN A 133 -15.01 -2.26 -19.57
N CYS A 134 -14.06 -2.90 -20.26
CA CYS A 134 -13.42 -2.36 -21.46
C CYS A 134 -14.06 -2.94 -22.74
N ALA A 135 -13.98 -2.23 -23.87
CA ALA A 135 -14.66 -2.62 -25.11
C ALA A 135 -13.80 -3.61 -25.92
N THR A 136 -13.67 -4.85 -25.47
CA THR A 136 -12.80 -5.88 -26.11
C THR A 136 -13.05 -6.07 -27.60
N ALA A 137 -14.29 -5.87 -28.07
CA ALA A 137 -14.69 -5.94 -29.47
C ALA A 137 -14.30 -4.70 -30.31
N SER A 138 -13.76 -3.65 -29.70
CA SER A 138 -13.44 -2.37 -30.36
C SER A 138 -11.97 -1.97 -30.14
N PRO A 139 -11.01 -2.73 -30.72
CA PRO A 139 -9.60 -2.39 -30.62
C PRO A 139 -9.29 -1.06 -31.30
N VAL A 140 -8.37 -0.30 -30.71
CA VAL A 140 -7.81 0.91 -31.31
C VAL A 140 -6.44 0.56 -31.85
N ILE A 141 -6.34 0.52 -33.17
CA ILE A 141 -5.07 0.39 -33.88
C ILE A 141 -4.72 1.76 -34.46
N VAL A 142 -3.49 2.20 -34.22
CA VAL A 142 -2.87 3.37 -34.85
C VAL A 142 -1.71 2.86 -35.71
N ASP A 143 -1.87 2.97 -37.02
CA ASP A 143 -0.88 2.49 -37.99
C ASP A 143 0.34 3.42 -38.11
N LEU A 144 1.34 2.94 -38.83
CA LEU A 144 2.58 3.65 -39.12
C LEU A 144 2.31 5.01 -39.79
N ASP A 145 2.96 6.07 -39.30
CA ASP A 145 2.83 7.46 -39.76
C ASP A 145 1.39 8.00 -39.76
N SER A 146 0.48 7.34 -39.06
CA SER A 146 -0.88 7.79 -38.91
C SER A 146 -1.07 8.46 -37.56
N GLN A 147 -1.98 9.43 -37.52
CA GLN A 147 -2.47 10.01 -36.29
C GLN A 147 -3.91 9.55 -36.07
N ARG A 148 -4.22 9.11 -34.84
CA ARG A 148 -5.58 8.83 -34.41
C ARG A 148 -5.90 9.67 -33.18
N THR A 149 -6.98 10.44 -33.26
CA THR A 149 -7.48 11.23 -32.15
C THR A 149 -8.66 10.51 -31.51
N LEU A 150 -8.64 10.30 -30.20
CA LEU A 150 -9.71 9.66 -29.44
C LEU A 150 -10.40 10.66 -28.52
N PRO A 151 -11.73 10.82 -28.62
CA PRO A 151 -12.52 11.46 -27.57
C PRO A 151 -12.55 10.57 -26.31
N PRO A 152 -12.97 11.10 -25.14
CA PRO A 152 -13.28 10.28 -23.96
C PRO A 152 -14.20 9.12 -24.28
N GLY A 153 -13.95 7.98 -23.65
CA GLY A 153 -14.76 6.79 -23.88
C GLY A 153 -14.10 5.48 -23.50
N THR A 154 -14.81 4.40 -23.80
CA THR A 154 -14.37 3.02 -23.52
C THR A 154 -13.90 2.35 -24.80
N TYR A 155 -12.70 1.78 -24.76
CA TYR A 155 -12.02 1.19 -25.90
C TYR A 155 -11.47 -0.20 -25.55
N GLY A 156 -11.16 -0.97 -26.59
CA GLY A 156 -10.52 -2.27 -26.47
C GLY A 156 -9.02 -2.17 -26.20
N ASN A 157 -8.27 -3.08 -26.82
CA ASN A 157 -6.82 -3.00 -26.85
C ASN A 157 -6.37 -1.81 -27.69
N VAL A 158 -5.52 -0.96 -27.13
CA VAL A 158 -4.90 0.17 -27.81
C VAL A 158 -3.48 -0.21 -28.21
N VAL A 159 -3.23 -0.24 -29.52
CA VAL A 159 -1.93 -0.58 -30.10
C VAL A 159 -1.49 0.55 -31.03
N VAL A 160 -0.36 1.18 -30.72
CA VAL A 160 0.28 2.20 -31.56
C VAL A 160 1.49 1.59 -32.23
N PHE A 161 1.41 1.33 -33.53
CA PHE A 161 2.46 0.64 -34.28
C PHE A 161 3.66 1.54 -34.58
N SER A 162 4.79 0.88 -34.78
CA SER A 162 6.04 1.48 -35.23
C SER A 162 6.83 0.51 -36.09
N ALA A 163 7.59 1.00 -37.06
CA ALA A 163 8.53 0.21 -37.85
C ALA A 163 9.68 1.09 -38.34
N GLY A 164 10.90 0.79 -37.90
CA GLY A 164 12.07 1.60 -38.22
C GLY A 164 11.94 3.03 -37.69
N SER A 165 12.00 4.03 -38.57
CA SER A 165 11.81 5.45 -38.24
C SER A 165 10.35 5.92 -38.30
N ARG A 166 9.43 5.03 -38.69
CA ARG A 166 8.00 5.31 -38.86
C ARG A 166 7.26 4.98 -37.58
N SER A 167 6.40 5.87 -37.11
CA SER A 167 5.73 5.70 -35.81
C SER A 167 4.32 6.30 -35.83
N GLY A 168 3.36 5.63 -35.20
CA GLY A 168 2.02 6.15 -35.02
C GLY A 168 1.93 7.20 -33.90
N ARG A 169 0.93 8.10 -34.02
CA ARG A 169 0.60 9.13 -33.02
C ARG A 169 -0.84 8.93 -32.52
N LEU A 170 -0.99 8.65 -31.23
CA LEU A 170 -2.28 8.64 -30.56
C LEU A 170 -2.48 9.98 -29.84
N VAL A 171 -3.62 10.63 -30.05
CA VAL A 171 -3.97 11.90 -29.39
C VAL A 171 -5.22 11.70 -28.54
N LEU A 172 -5.14 12.06 -27.27
CA LEU A 172 -6.26 12.09 -26.33
C LEU A 172 -6.70 13.55 -26.15
N THR A 173 -7.97 13.85 -26.45
CA THR A 173 -8.50 15.22 -26.44
C THR A 173 -8.75 15.81 -25.05
N GLY A 174 -8.68 14.99 -23.99
CA GLY A 174 -9.06 15.36 -22.63
C GLY A 174 -10.27 14.61 -22.10
N GLY A 175 -10.24 14.17 -20.84
CA GLY A 175 -11.35 13.50 -20.15
C GLY A 175 -11.04 12.07 -19.69
N ASP A 176 -12.09 11.27 -19.49
CA ASP A 176 -11.97 9.89 -19.01
C ASP A 176 -11.87 8.87 -20.15
N TYR A 177 -10.90 7.96 -20.03
CA TYR A 177 -10.66 6.86 -20.96
C TYR A 177 -10.63 5.53 -20.21
N ILE A 178 -11.23 4.49 -20.79
CA ILE A 178 -11.11 3.11 -20.31
C ILE A 178 -10.53 2.26 -21.43
N PHE A 179 -9.37 1.64 -21.22
CA PHE A 179 -8.69 0.76 -22.18
C PHE A 179 -8.58 -0.66 -21.62
N CYS A 180 -8.61 -1.69 -22.48
CA CYS A 180 -8.25 -3.04 -22.04
C CYS A 180 -6.74 -3.13 -21.79
N SER A 181 -5.93 -2.73 -22.77
CA SER A 181 -4.48 -2.64 -22.63
C SER A 181 -3.93 -1.50 -23.49
N LEU A 182 -2.74 -1.02 -23.15
CA LEU A 182 -2.04 0.05 -23.87
C LEU A 182 -0.65 -0.42 -24.28
N ARG A 183 -0.43 -0.58 -25.58
CA ARG A 183 0.86 -1.04 -26.12
C ARG A 183 1.34 -0.08 -27.19
N THR A 184 2.59 0.32 -27.12
CA THR A 184 3.22 1.15 -28.13
C THR A 184 4.48 0.49 -28.67
N GLY A 185 4.71 0.73 -29.96
CA GLY A 185 5.96 0.42 -30.62
C GLY A 185 7.08 1.41 -30.26
N ARG A 186 8.24 1.22 -30.88
CA ARG A 186 9.39 2.10 -30.78
C ARG A 186 9.05 3.51 -31.29
N SER A 187 9.45 4.54 -30.56
CA SER A 187 9.26 5.96 -30.95
C SER A 187 7.81 6.40 -31.18
N ALA A 188 6.83 5.57 -30.82
CA ALA A 188 5.41 5.91 -30.87
C ALA A 188 5.08 7.03 -29.87
N ARG A 189 4.11 7.86 -30.22
CA ARG A 189 3.72 9.02 -29.38
C ARG A 189 2.28 8.89 -28.92
N ILE A 190 2.06 9.06 -27.62
CA ILE A 190 0.75 9.25 -27.00
C ILE A 190 0.74 10.67 -26.43
N LEU A 191 -0.11 11.52 -26.99
CA LEU A 191 -0.18 12.93 -26.64
C LEU A 191 -1.53 13.26 -26.00
N VAL A 192 -1.49 14.06 -24.94
CA VAL A 192 -2.66 14.43 -24.16
C VAL A 192 -2.86 15.93 -24.23
N GLN A 193 -4.03 16.35 -24.74
CA GLN A 193 -4.30 17.76 -25.04
C GLN A 193 -4.91 18.53 -23.86
N ARG A 194 -5.53 17.82 -22.91
CA ARG A 194 -6.21 18.39 -21.74
C ARG A 194 -6.18 17.37 -20.60
N PRO A 195 -6.44 17.77 -19.35
CA PRO A 195 -6.45 16.84 -18.22
C PRO A 195 -7.22 15.56 -18.55
N SER A 196 -6.56 14.42 -18.32
CA SER A 196 -7.06 13.12 -18.75
C SER A 196 -6.80 12.05 -17.71
N THR A 197 -7.82 11.23 -17.46
CA THR A 197 -7.73 10.04 -16.63
C THR A 197 -7.88 8.81 -17.50
N VAL A 198 -6.87 7.94 -17.52
CA VAL A 198 -6.84 6.73 -18.34
C VAL A 198 -6.84 5.51 -17.43
N LYS A 199 -7.92 4.73 -17.46
CA LYS A 199 -8.12 3.51 -16.66
C LYS A 199 -7.83 2.30 -17.55
N ILE A 200 -6.89 1.45 -17.15
CA ILE A 200 -6.36 0.36 -17.98
C ILE A 200 -6.52 -0.97 -17.24
N GLN A 201 -7.18 -1.95 -17.85
CA GLN A 201 -7.47 -3.24 -17.23
C GLN A 201 -6.23 -4.11 -17.05
N ASP A 202 -5.46 -4.30 -18.12
CA ASP A 202 -4.45 -5.36 -18.17
C ASP A 202 -3.03 -4.80 -18.00
N GLU A 203 -2.43 -4.28 -19.07
CA GLU A 203 -1.03 -3.90 -19.06
C GLU A 203 -0.75 -2.64 -19.85
N VAL A 204 0.34 -1.99 -19.46
CA VAL A 204 0.92 -0.86 -20.17
C VAL A 204 2.31 -1.23 -20.62
N ASN A 205 2.58 -1.08 -21.91
CA ASN A 205 3.89 -1.32 -22.49
C ASN A 205 4.25 -0.17 -23.44
N LEU A 206 5.20 0.66 -23.02
CA LEU A 206 5.80 1.68 -23.86
C LEU A 206 7.07 1.14 -24.52
N GLY A 207 7.09 1.17 -25.85
CA GLY A 207 8.24 0.79 -26.66
C GLY A 207 9.44 1.73 -26.47
N ALA A 208 10.60 1.34 -26.99
CA ALA A 208 11.83 2.12 -26.79
C ALA A 208 11.71 3.50 -27.47
N GLY A 209 12.11 4.58 -26.82
CA GLY A 209 11.97 5.94 -27.35
C GLY A 209 10.52 6.42 -27.46
N ALA A 210 9.54 5.67 -26.96
CA ALA A 210 8.14 6.11 -27.00
C ALA A 210 7.91 7.28 -26.03
N TYR A 211 6.99 8.17 -26.39
CA TYR A 211 6.62 9.33 -25.61
C TYR A 211 5.17 9.21 -25.12
N LEU A 212 4.94 9.44 -23.83
CA LEU A 212 3.64 9.60 -23.21
C LEU A 212 3.64 10.91 -22.42
N GLY A 213 2.80 11.88 -22.80
CA GLY A 213 2.77 13.16 -22.09
C GLY A 213 1.90 14.22 -22.76
N PRO A 214 2.04 15.48 -22.32
CA PRO A 214 1.31 16.61 -22.88
C PRO A 214 1.55 16.78 -24.39
N ASP A 215 0.52 17.17 -25.13
CA ASP A 215 0.67 17.54 -26.53
C ASP A 215 1.36 18.92 -26.63
N PRO A 216 2.60 19.04 -27.16
CA PRO A 216 3.31 20.32 -27.21
C PRO A 216 2.61 21.35 -28.10
N ASP A 217 1.69 20.90 -28.96
CA ASP A 217 0.99 21.73 -29.93
C ASP A 217 -0.24 22.44 -29.34
N VAL A 218 -0.61 22.20 -28.07
CA VAL A 218 -1.77 22.82 -27.41
C VAL A 218 -1.39 23.88 -26.38
N SER A 219 -2.25 24.88 -26.22
CA SER A 219 -2.11 25.95 -25.24
C SER A 219 -3.44 26.17 -24.49
N PRO A 220 -3.44 26.21 -23.14
CA PRO A 220 -2.29 25.99 -22.26
C PRO A 220 -1.81 24.53 -22.32
N LEU A 221 -0.49 24.32 -22.13
CA LEU A 221 0.11 22.99 -22.11
C LEU A 221 -0.29 22.27 -20.82
N PRO A 222 -0.87 21.05 -20.87
CA PRO A 222 -1.14 20.26 -19.68
C PRO A 222 0.13 19.95 -18.89
N LEU A 223 0.02 19.87 -17.57
CA LEU A 223 1.10 19.42 -16.70
C LEU A 223 1.13 17.88 -16.64
N ALA A 224 2.27 17.32 -16.22
CA ALA A 224 2.36 15.87 -15.98
C ALA A 224 1.35 15.39 -14.90
N SER A 225 1.02 16.26 -13.94
CA SER A 225 -0.01 16.01 -12.91
C SER A 225 -1.42 15.95 -13.46
N ASP A 226 -1.68 16.55 -14.63
CA ASP A 226 -3.01 16.53 -15.27
C ASP A 226 -3.28 15.22 -16.02
N ILE A 227 -2.27 14.36 -16.14
CA ILE A 227 -2.32 13.10 -16.88
C ILE A 227 -2.21 11.96 -15.88
N THR A 228 -3.31 11.28 -15.60
CA THR A 228 -3.34 10.18 -14.63
C THR A 228 -3.66 8.85 -15.32
N LEU A 229 -2.84 7.84 -15.07
CA LEU A 229 -3.03 6.46 -15.53
C LEU A 229 -3.29 5.56 -14.31
N TYR A 230 -4.46 4.94 -14.25
CA TYR A 230 -4.75 3.87 -13.31
C TYR A 230 -4.63 2.51 -14.02
N VAL A 231 -3.81 1.60 -13.50
CA VAL A 231 -3.54 0.30 -14.13
C VAL A 231 -3.87 -0.83 -13.16
N ASN A 232 -4.86 -1.64 -13.52
CA ASN A 232 -5.34 -2.72 -12.66
C ASN A 232 -4.52 -4.02 -12.78
N GLY A 233 -3.97 -4.30 -13.96
CA GLY A 233 -3.32 -5.58 -14.19
C GLY A 233 -1.84 -5.62 -13.79
N PRO A 234 -1.15 -6.72 -14.14
CA PRO A 234 0.05 -7.14 -13.41
C PRO A 234 1.35 -6.47 -13.88
N ALA A 235 1.34 -5.68 -14.95
CA ALA A 235 2.56 -5.19 -15.57
C ALA A 235 2.46 -3.78 -16.16
N VAL A 236 3.46 -2.95 -15.83
CA VAL A 236 3.73 -1.67 -16.49
C VAL A 236 5.19 -1.68 -16.93
N ARG A 237 5.47 -1.47 -18.22
CA ARG A 237 6.83 -1.50 -18.76
C ARG A 237 7.10 -0.26 -19.60
N PHE A 238 8.17 0.45 -19.25
CA PHE A 238 8.74 1.52 -20.06
C PHE A 238 10.12 1.09 -20.58
N SER A 239 10.20 0.91 -21.89
CA SER A 239 11.38 0.43 -22.59
C SER A 239 12.46 1.52 -22.71
N ALA A 240 13.59 1.18 -23.32
CA ALA A 240 14.78 2.03 -23.24
C ALA A 240 14.55 3.40 -23.88
N SER A 241 15.07 4.47 -23.25
CA SER A 241 14.95 5.85 -23.71
C SER A 241 13.49 6.34 -23.90
N SER A 242 12.50 5.66 -23.30
CA SER A 242 11.12 6.14 -23.32
C SER A 242 10.92 7.31 -22.35
N GLU A 243 9.97 8.19 -22.67
CA GLU A 243 9.65 9.37 -21.88
C GLU A 243 8.20 9.30 -21.42
N ALA A 244 7.97 9.42 -20.11
CA ALA A 244 6.64 9.40 -19.52
C ALA A 244 6.44 10.58 -18.55
N TYR A 245 5.53 11.48 -18.90
CA TYR A 245 5.13 12.66 -18.14
C TYR A 245 3.68 12.46 -17.67
N ALA A 246 3.49 11.75 -16.57
CA ALA A 246 2.18 11.38 -16.05
C ALA A 246 2.25 10.91 -14.58
N HIS A 247 1.12 10.91 -13.90
CA HIS A 247 0.92 10.10 -12.70
C HIS A 247 0.49 8.68 -13.12
N VAL A 248 1.16 7.66 -12.61
CA VAL A 248 0.87 6.26 -12.93
C VAL A 248 0.70 5.48 -11.63
N TYR A 249 -0.53 5.01 -11.38
CA TYR A 249 -0.87 4.23 -10.21
C TYR A 249 -1.22 2.80 -10.61
N ALA A 250 -0.36 1.86 -10.24
CA ALA A 250 -0.45 0.45 -10.65
C ALA A 250 -0.22 -0.50 -9.46
N PRO A 251 -1.13 -0.52 -8.46
CA PRO A 251 -0.90 -1.15 -7.15
C PRO A 251 -0.68 -2.66 -7.22
N ASN A 252 -1.17 -3.34 -8.25
CA ASN A 252 -0.98 -4.78 -8.45
C ASN A 252 0.22 -5.12 -9.36
N ALA A 253 0.77 -4.11 -10.04
CA ALA A 253 1.72 -4.30 -11.12
C ALA A 253 3.19 -4.36 -10.67
N MET A 254 4.01 -5.02 -11.48
CA MET A 254 5.44 -4.76 -11.51
C MET A 254 5.72 -3.64 -12.53
N LEU A 255 6.21 -2.48 -12.06
CA LEU A 255 6.71 -1.41 -12.90
C LEU A 255 8.17 -1.68 -13.29
N ARG A 256 8.45 -1.79 -14.59
CA ARG A 256 9.80 -1.97 -15.12
C ARG A 256 10.21 -0.78 -15.97
N LEU A 257 11.23 -0.06 -15.50
CA LEU A 257 11.86 1.06 -16.19
C LEU A 257 13.24 0.61 -16.70
N THR A 258 13.41 0.56 -18.01
CA THR A 258 14.69 0.11 -18.62
C THR A 258 15.61 1.28 -18.93
N HIS A 259 16.81 0.99 -19.49
CA HIS A 259 17.89 1.98 -19.61
C HIS A 259 17.47 3.30 -20.25
N GLU A 260 17.85 4.42 -19.63
CA GLU A 260 17.62 5.80 -20.07
C GLU A 260 16.17 6.23 -20.20
N ALA A 261 15.23 5.47 -19.63
CA ALA A 261 13.87 5.97 -19.49
C ALA A 261 13.85 7.25 -18.63
N THR A 262 13.06 8.24 -19.05
CA THR A 262 12.85 9.51 -18.35
C THR A 262 11.41 9.57 -17.85
N ILE A 263 11.25 9.87 -16.57
CA ILE A 263 9.92 9.93 -15.94
C ILE A 263 9.72 11.24 -15.19
N GLN A 264 8.49 11.77 -15.23
CA GLN A 264 8.07 12.93 -14.46
C GLN A 264 6.62 12.74 -14.00
N GLY A 265 6.34 13.06 -12.74
CA GLY A 265 5.06 12.80 -12.07
C GLY A 265 5.26 11.86 -10.89
N THR A 266 4.22 11.09 -10.54
CA THR A 266 4.25 10.10 -9.46
C THR A 266 4.03 8.70 -10.03
N PHE A 267 4.93 7.76 -9.72
CA PHE A 267 4.87 6.39 -10.22
C PHE A 267 4.77 5.41 -9.06
N LEU A 268 3.58 4.84 -8.91
CA LEU A 268 3.26 3.85 -7.90
C LEU A 268 3.12 2.47 -8.50
N ALA A 269 3.75 1.47 -7.88
CA ALA A 269 3.55 0.08 -8.24
C ALA A 269 3.75 -0.88 -7.07
N ARG A 270 3.28 -2.13 -7.19
CA ARG A 270 3.57 -3.17 -6.19
C ARG A 270 5.06 -3.37 -6.01
N LEU A 271 5.76 -3.53 -7.14
CA LEU A 271 7.20 -3.72 -7.23
C LEU A 271 7.76 -2.82 -8.31
N ILE A 272 8.88 -2.15 -8.02
CA ILE A 272 9.57 -1.30 -8.99
C ILE A 272 10.93 -1.90 -9.33
N ARG A 273 11.20 -2.06 -10.63
CA ARG A 273 12.50 -2.46 -11.16
C ARG A 273 13.02 -1.43 -12.14
N THR A 274 14.14 -0.81 -11.83
CA THR A 274 14.79 0.17 -12.70
C THR A 274 16.16 -0.33 -13.16
N GLU A 275 16.56 0.04 -14.37
CA GLU A 275 17.93 -0.12 -14.83
C GLU A 275 18.76 1.10 -14.47
N ARG A 276 19.29 1.88 -15.44
CA ARG A 276 19.79 3.25 -15.19
C ARG A 276 18.79 4.21 -15.80
N ILE A 277 18.14 5.03 -14.99
CA ILE A 277 17.07 5.94 -15.45
C ILE A 277 17.27 7.34 -14.88
N GLY A 278 16.69 8.34 -15.55
CA GLY A 278 16.58 9.71 -15.06
C GLY A 278 15.13 10.03 -14.66
N GLY A 279 14.94 10.90 -13.67
CA GLY A 279 13.61 11.33 -13.24
C GLY A 279 13.59 12.77 -12.74
N GLY A 280 12.47 13.45 -12.99
CA GLY A 280 12.24 14.88 -12.72
C GLY A 280 12.41 15.77 -13.97
N PRO A 281 12.06 17.07 -13.88
CA PRO A 281 12.00 17.94 -15.05
C PRO A 281 13.37 18.04 -15.75
N PRO A 282 13.42 18.10 -17.09
CA PRO A 282 14.66 18.22 -17.82
C PRO A 282 15.34 19.55 -17.44
N THR A 283 16.52 19.46 -16.83
CA THR A 283 17.40 20.62 -16.69
C THR A 283 18.02 20.91 -18.05
N THR A 284 17.27 21.60 -18.93
CA THR A 284 17.87 22.22 -20.10
C THR A 284 18.65 23.43 -19.60
N THR A 285 19.96 23.25 -19.40
CA THR A 285 20.91 24.34 -19.17
C THR A 285 20.94 25.20 -20.44
N THR A 286 20.07 26.20 -20.50
CA THR A 286 20.20 27.28 -21.48
C THR A 286 20.32 28.59 -20.72
N THR A 287 21.56 29.00 -20.51
CA THR A 287 21.93 30.36 -20.14
C THR A 287 21.32 31.31 -21.17
N SER A 288 20.43 32.19 -20.73
CA SER A 288 20.02 33.37 -21.49
C SER A 288 19.70 34.50 -20.52
N THR A 289 20.72 35.32 -20.28
CA THR A 289 20.62 36.62 -19.65
C THR A 289 19.73 37.54 -20.48
N THR A 290 18.64 38.01 -19.90
CA THR A 290 17.99 39.25 -20.34
C THR A 290 17.76 40.14 -19.13
N THR A 291 18.66 41.11 -18.98
CA THR A 291 18.51 42.27 -18.10
C THR A 291 17.38 43.16 -18.62
N THR A 292 16.35 43.39 -17.81
CA THR A 292 15.47 44.55 -17.94
C THR A 292 15.46 45.30 -16.61
N THR A 293 16.06 46.48 -16.64
CA THR A 293 16.04 47.47 -15.57
C THR A 293 14.71 48.21 -15.58
N ARG A 294 14.01 48.27 -14.45
CA ARG A 294 13.11 49.39 -14.14
C ARG A 294 13.24 49.77 -12.65
N PRO A 295 13.47 51.06 -12.33
CA PRO A 295 13.73 51.53 -10.98
C PRO A 295 12.46 51.91 -10.21
N GLY A 296 12.56 51.80 -8.88
CA GLY A 296 11.74 52.55 -7.92
C GLY A 296 10.50 51.81 -7.41
N VAL A 297 10.63 51.14 -6.27
CA VAL A 297 9.49 50.93 -5.36
C VAL A 297 9.91 51.44 -3.98
N THR A 298 9.27 52.55 -3.59
CA THR A 298 9.33 53.17 -2.28
C THR A 298 8.63 52.26 -1.27
N THR A 299 9.33 51.86 -0.21
CA THR A 299 8.73 51.16 0.93
C THR A 299 7.82 52.13 1.67
N THR A 300 6.51 51.88 1.62
CA THR A 300 5.52 52.56 2.48
C THR A 300 5.02 51.52 3.46
N THR A 301 5.33 51.68 4.74
CA THR A 301 4.79 50.87 5.83
C THR A 301 3.39 51.39 6.15
N THR A 302 2.36 50.73 5.62
CA THR A 302 0.98 50.90 6.07
C THR A 302 0.70 49.97 7.23
N THR A 303 0.30 50.53 8.37
CA THR A 303 -0.29 49.82 9.50
C THR A 303 -1.58 49.16 9.01
N ALA A 304 -1.64 47.83 9.01
CA ALA A 304 -2.81 47.08 8.54
C ALA A 304 -3.98 47.26 9.52
N ASP A 305 -5.14 47.67 9.00
CA ASP A 305 -6.40 47.71 9.74
C ASP A 305 -7.03 46.31 9.68
N CYS A 306 -6.85 45.53 10.75
CA CYS A 306 -7.28 44.13 10.82
C CYS A 306 -8.80 43.93 10.69
N HIS A 307 -9.60 44.99 10.74
CA HIS A 307 -11.05 44.89 10.60
C HIS A 307 -11.53 44.74 9.14
N SER A 308 -10.67 45.00 8.15
CA SER A 308 -10.99 44.89 6.71
C SER A 308 -10.34 43.71 6.01
N LEU A 309 -9.55 42.90 6.72
CA LEU A 309 -8.82 41.75 6.14
C LEU A 309 -9.63 40.45 6.23
N CYS A 310 -10.54 40.33 7.20
CA CYS A 310 -11.47 39.21 7.29
C CYS A 310 -12.37 39.09 6.06
N GLY A 311 -12.28 37.97 5.33
CA GLY A 311 -13.05 37.71 4.11
C GLY A 311 -12.26 37.97 2.83
N ASN A 312 -10.93 38.10 2.91
CA ASN A 312 -10.04 38.33 1.77
C ASN A 312 -9.55 37.01 1.13
N GLY A 313 -9.90 35.86 1.71
CA GLY A 313 -9.52 34.52 1.25
C GLY A 313 -8.18 34.00 1.75
N HIS A 314 -7.57 34.65 2.75
CA HIS A 314 -6.30 34.25 3.36
C HIS A 314 -6.34 34.43 4.88
N ILE A 315 -5.98 33.38 5.64
CA ILE A 315 -5.85 33.48 7.10
C ILE A 315 -4.62 34.32 7.46
N ASP A 316 -4.83 35.59 7.84
CA ASP A 316 -3.76 36.54 8.12
C ASP A 316 -3.22 36.36 9.56
N THR A 317 -2.10 35.64 9.68
CA THR A 317 -1.43 35.38 10.97
C THR A 317 -1.03 36.63 11.76
N VAL A 318 -0.86 37.77 11.08
CA VAL A 318 -0.55 39.08 11.71
C VAL A 318 -1.76 39.67 12.44
N CYS A 319 -2.98 39.30 12.05
CA CYS A 319 -4.24 39.75 12.65
C CYS A 319 -4.92 38.70 13.55
N HIS A 320 -4.26 37.54 13.78
CA HIS A 320 -4.75 36.43 14.62
C HIS A 320 -6.10 35.84 14.18
N GLU A 321 -6.38 35.83 12.88
CA GLU A 321 -7.59 35.22 12.33
C GLU A 321 -7.58 33.69 12.52
N GLN A 322 -8.74 33.11 12.87
CA GLN A 322 -8.89 31.66 12.99
C GLN A 322 -9.47 31.04 11.70
N CYS A 323 -10.16 31.84 10.90
CA CYS A 323 -10.73 31.47 9.61
C CYS A 323 -10.92 32.72 8.74
N ASP A 324 -10.96 32.55 7.42
CA ASP A 324 -11.32 33.60 6.46
C ASP A 324 -12.33 33.03 5.44
N GLY A 325 -13.58 33.50 5.51
CA GLY A 325 -14.65 33.06 4.62
C GLY A 325 -14.97 31.57 4.77
N SER A 326 -14.51 30.76 3.81
CA SER A 326 -14.63 29.29 3.82
C SER A 326 -13.31 28.56 4.12
N ASP A 327 -12.22 29.29 4.35
CA ASP A 327 -10.94 28.75 4.78
C ASP A 327 -10.89 28.68 6.31
N PHE A 328 -10.78 27.47 6.86
CA PHE A 328 -10.77 27.19 8.30
C PHE A 328 -9.42 26.65 8.80
N GLY A 329 -8.39 26.61 7.94
CA GLY A 329 -7.13 25.93 8.25
C GLY A 329 -7.33 24.48 8.67
N ASP A 330 -6.66 24.07 9.76
CA ASP A 330 -6.70 22.70 10.33
C ASP A 330 -7.90 22.46 11.29
N ALA A 331 -8.87 23.38 11.38
CA ALA A 331 -9.93 23.29 12.38
C ALA A 331 -11.04 22.31 11.96
N HIS A 332 -11.47 21.44 12.88
CA HIS A 332 -12.52 20.44 12.68
C HIS A 332 -13.47 20.37 13.89
N CYS A 333 -14.67 19.82 13.67
CA CYS A 333 -15.68 19.62 14.72
C CYS A 333 -15.15 18.80 15.91
N PRO A 334 -15.36 19.23 17.17
CA PRO A 334 -14.93 18.48 18.34
C PRO A 334 -15.71 17.15 18.44
N GLY A 335 -15.02 16.01 18.33
CA GLY A 335 -15.63 14.67 18.45
C GLY A 335 -15.82 13.91 17.14
N SER A 336 -15.51 14.50 15.98
CA SER A 336 -15.27 13.73 14.77
C SER A 336 -13.90 13.05 14.90
N SER A 337 -13.89 11.73 15.12
CA SER A 337 -12.71 10.94 14.78
C SER A 337 -12.46 11.15 13.29
N VAL A 338 -11.20 11.21 12.86
CA VAL A 338 -10.82 11.30 11.44
C VAL A 338 -11.15 10.03 10.64
N ASP A 339 -12.07 9.21 11.16
CA ASP A 339 -12.62 7.99 10.59
C ASP A 339 -14.11 8.21 10.29
N GLY A 340 -14.42 8.61 9.05
CA GLY A 340 -15.78 8.58 8.52
C GLY A 340 -16.42 9.94 8.25
N ALA A 341 -16.04 10.59 7.16
CA ALA A 341 -16.91 11.54 6.46
C ALA A 341 -17.49 10.84 5.22
N PHE A 342 -18.62 10.19 5.49
CA PHE A 342 -19.62 9.76 4.54
C PHE A 342 -20.09 10.94 3.67
N LEU A 343 -20.03 10.79 2.35
CA LEU A 343 -20.95 11.43 1.39
C LEU A 343 -21.38 10.29 0.45
N GLY A 344 -22.63 9.82 0.48
CA GLY A 344 -23.81 10.62 0.24
C GLY A 344 -24.61 11.09 1.45
N SER A 345 -24.57 12.41 1.66
CA SER A 345 -25.71 13.25 2.07
C SER A 345 -26.48 12.81 3.33
N VAL A 346 -26.11 13.43 4.45
CA VAL A 346 -27.08 13.90 5.45
C VAL A 346 -26.80 15.37 5.71
N GLU A 347 -27.83 16.20 5.56
CA GLU A 347 -27.82 17.64 5.79
C GLU A 347 -27.39 17.96 7.24
N GLY A 348 -26.44 18.90 7.43
CA GLY A 348 -26.46 19.73 8.64
C GLY A 348 -25.21 19.97 9.49
N ALA A 349 -23.98 19.57 9.11
CA ALA A 349 -22.79 19.93 9.91
C ALA A 349 -21.73 20.70 9.09
N PHE A 350 -21.76 22.02 9.18
CA PHE A 350 -20.75 22.92 8.60
C PHE A 350 -20.12 23.79 9.70
N LEU A 351 -18.78 23.91 9.69
CA LEU A 351 -18.08 24.98 10.39
C LEU A 351 -18.49 26.31 9.75
N THR A 352 -18.71 27.35 10.56
CA THR A 352 -19.02 28.68 10.03
C THR A 352 -18.04 29.71 10.58
N CYS A 353 -17.49 30.54 9.69
CA CYS A 353 -16.59 31.61 10.08
C CYS A 353 -17.41 32.85 10.40
N ARG A 354 -17.29 33.37 11.62
CA ARG A 354 -18.00 34.57 12.05
C ARG A 354 -17.34 35.81 11.45
N SER A 355 -18.08 36.92 11.43
CA SER A 355 -17.58 38.21 10.92
C SER A 355 -16.44 38.81 11.76
N ASP A 356 -16.11 38.21 12.91
CA ASP A 356 -14.94 38.52 13.74
C ASP A 356 -13.77 37.54 13.53
N CYS A 357 -13.82 36.73 12.45
CA CYS A 357 -12.81 35.75 12.05
C CYS A 357 -12.57 34.64 13.08
N THR A 358 -13.59 34.32 13.89
CA THR A 358 -13.60 33.19 14.81
C THR A 358 -14.45 32.03 14.27
N ILE A 359 -14.05 30.80 14.58
CA ILE A 359 -14.76 29.60 14.12
C ILE A 359 -15.93 29.28 15.04
N ASP A 360 -17.12 29.14 14.47
CA ASP A 360 -18.30 28.65 15.17
C ASP A 360 -18.48 27.14 14.97
N PHE A 361 -18.47 26.41 16.08
CA PHE A 361 -18.59 24.95 16.14
C PHE A 361 -20.01 24.47 16.47
N SER A 362 -21.00 25.36 16.54
CA SER A 362 -22.36 25.01 16.95
C SER A 362 -23.10 24.04 16.02
N GLY A 363 -22.60 23.80 14.80
CA GLY A 363 -23.18 22.90 13.80
C GLY A 363 -22.70 21.44 13.86
N CYS A 364 -21.79 21.08 14.75
CA CYS A 364 -21.17 19.74 14.78
C CYS A 364 -22.09 18.66 15.39
N ALA A 365 -22.53 17.67 14.61
CA ALA A 365 -23.36 16.54 15.08
C ALA A 365 -22.50 15.35 15.58
N THR A 366 -22.92 14.73 16.69
CA THR A 366 -22.21 13.60 17.34
C THR A 366 -22.99 12.27 17.16
N THR A 367 -22.55 11.39 16.27
CA THR A 367 -23.05 10.00 16.20
C THR A 367 -21.96 9.01 15.81
N THR A 368 -21.83 7.94 16.59
CA THR A 368 -20.89 6.81 16.40
C THR A 368 -21.63 5.62 15.77
N THR A 369 -21.21 5.14 14.61
CA THR A 369 -21.72 3.87 14.03
C THR A 369 -20.62 3.18 13.22
N THR A 370 -20.34 1.92 13.55
CA THR A 370 -19.34 1.07 12.89
C THR A 370 -19.97 0.41 11.65
N ILE A 371 -19.45 0.69 10.45
CA ILE A 371 -19.85 0.09 9.16
C ILE A 371 -18.65 -0.72 8.60
N PRO A 372 -18.86 -1.87 7.93
CA PRO A 372 -17.77 -2.69 7.38
C PRO A 372 -17.09 -2.01 6.18
N SER A 373 -15.76 -2.12 6.12
CA SER A 373 -14.90 -1.59 5.06
C SER A 373 -15.14 -2.28 3.70
N PRO A 374 -15.23 -1.55 2.57
CA PRO A 374 -15.27 -2.16 1.24
C PRO A 374 -13.88 -2.28 0.61
N GLY A 375 -13.46 -3.50 0.25
CA GLY A 375 -12.85 -3.69 -1.08
C GLY A 375 -11.47 -4.34 -1.23
N LEU A 376 -10.98 -5.15 -0.31
CA LEU A 376 -10.03 -6.22 -0.67
C LEU A 376 -10.78 -7.55 -0.50
N ARG A 377 -10.77 -8.39 -1.54
CA ARG A 377 -11.40 -9.71 -1.47
C ARG A 377 -10.36 -10.68 -0.93
N GLU A 378 -10.64 -11.27 0.21
CA GLU A 378 -9.84 -12.36 0.78
C GLU A 378 -9.67 -13.50 -0.25
N ILE A 379 -8.42 -13.89 -0.54
CA ILE A 379 -8.13 -15.02 -1.42
C ILE A 379 -7.97 -16.26 -0.55
N CYS A 380 -9.07 -16.99 -0.40
CA CYS A 380 -9.10 -18.19 0.41
C CYS A 380 -8.04 -19.23 0.01
N ALA A 381 -7.51 -19.91 1.02
CA ALA A 381 -6.57 -21.02 0.95
C ALA A 381 -5.11 -20.64 0.60
N ASN A 382 -4.70 -19.40 0.86
CA ASN A 382 -3.33 -18.91 0.58
C ASN A 382 -2.49 -18.60 1.85
N CYS A 383 -3.09 -18.68 3.04
CA CYS A 383 -2.51 -18.37 4.35
C CYS A 383 -2.02 -16.91 4.48
N ILE A 384 -2.71 -15.97 3.85
CA ILE A 384 -2.41 -14.54 3.86
C ILE A 384 -3.71 -13.80 4.17
N ASP A 385 -3.66 -12.85 5.10
CA ASP A 385 -4.73 -11.86 5.32
C ASP A 385 -4.67 -10.86 4.17
N ASP A 386 -5.37 -11.15 3.07
CA ASP A 386 -5.32 -10.37 1.82
C ASP A 386 -6.14 -9.10 1.91
N ASP A 387 -7.20 -9.11 2.74
CA ASP A 387 -8.04 -7.94 2.95
C ASP A 387 -7.62 -7.05 4.12
N SER A 388 -6.56 -7.47 4.84
CA SER A 388 -5.97 -6.76 5.97
C SER A 388 -6.97 -6.49 7.10
N ASN A 389 -8.03 -7.29 7.21
CA ASN A 389 -9.01 -7.16 8.29
C ASN A 389 -8.54 -7.83 9.60
N GLY A 390 -7.36 -8.47 9.58
CA GLY A 390 -6.76 -9.15 10.71
C GLY A 390 -7.17 -10.62 10.85
N LEU A 391 -7.89 -11.18 9.88
CA LEU A 391 -8.29 -12.59 9.79
C LEU A 391 -7.64 -13.20 8.55
N THR A 392 -7.21 -14.45 8.66
CA THR A 392 -6.56 -15.17 7.56
C THR A 392 -7.46 -16.32 7.10
N ASP A 393 -7.66 -16.49 5.79
CA ASP A 393 -8.36 -17.59 5.15
C ASP A 393 -9.63 -18.01 5.91
N PHE A 394 -9.64 -19.20 6.53
CA PHE A 394 -10.86 -19.79 7.11
C PHE A 394 -11.26 -19.18 8.45
N GLU A 395 -10.43 -18.29 9.00
CA GLU A 395 -10.81 -17.40 10.09
C GLU A 395 -11.63 -16.20 9.59
N ASP A 396 -11.56 -15.91 8.29
CA ASP A 396 -12.22 -14.80 7.63
C ASP A 396 -13.68 -15.12 7.22
N PRO A 397 -14.65 -14.24 7.54
CA PRO A 397 -16.03 -14.37 7.07
C PRO A 397 -16.19 -14.43 5.54
N ALA A 398 -15.29 -13.82 4.76
CA ALA A 398 -15.28 -13.85 3.30
C ALA A 398 -14.97 -15.26 2.75
N CYS A 399 -14.22 -16.07 3.49
CA CYS A 399 -13.93 -17.47 3.15
C CYS A 399 -14.82 -18.48 3.85
N CYS A 400 -15.35 -18.10 5.02
CA CYS A 400 -16.11 -18.96 5.91
C CYS A 400 -17.27 -18.21 6.57
N ALA A 401 -18.28 -17.87 5.76
CA ALA A 401 -19.49 -17.21 6.25
C ALA A 401 -20.36 -18.15 7.13
N GLY A 402 -21.31 -17.59 7.88
CA GLY A 402 -22.07 -18.29 8.93
C GLY A 402 -22.67 -19.66 8.56
N VAL A 403 -23.21 -19.81 7.33
CA VAL A 403 -23.79 -21.09 6.84
C VAL A 403 -22.74 -22.18 6.53
N GLN A 404 -21.47 -21.82 6.44
CA GLN A 404 -20.33 -22.70 6.16
C GLN A 404 -19.48 -22.95 7.42
N SER A 405 -19.76 -22.22 8.50
CA SER A 405 -19.07 -22.32 9.78
C SER A 405 -19.80 -23.28 10.74
N PHE A 406 -19.04 -24.13 11.42
CA PHE A 406 -19.53 -25.09 12.39
C PHE A 406 -18.83 -24.88 13.73
N ALA A 407 -19.57 -25.04 14.83
CA ALA A 407 -18.98 -24.97 16.16
C ALA A 407 -18.08 -26.19 16.41
N MET A 408 -16.81 -25.93 16.71
CA MET A 408 -15.84 -26.96 17.07
C MET A 408 -15.86 -27.23 18.59
N THR A 409 -15.39 -28.41 18.99
CA THR A 409 -14.97 -28.68 20.37
C THR A 409 -13.56 -29.31 20.41
N VAL A 410 -12.61 -28.61 21.02
CA VAL A 410 -11.26 -29.00 21.35
C VAL A 410 -11.36 -29.90 22.59
N ARG A 411 -11.20 -31.20 22.34
CA ARG A 411 -11.27 -32.26 23.35
C ARG A 411 -9.95 -32.58 24.02
N ARG A 412 -8.85 -32.07 23.44
CA ARG A 412 -7.51 -32.09 24.01
C ARG A 412 -6.60 -31.21 23.18
N GLY A 413 -5.95 -30.25 23.82
CA GLY A 413 -4.89 -29.45 23.21
C GLY A 413 -3.61 -29.53 24.03
N GLN A 414 -2.47 -29.74 23.38
CA GLN A 414 -1.17 -29.69 24.05
C GLN A 414 -0.14 -29.06 23.11
N LEU A 415 0.44 -27.96 23.58
CA LEU A 415 1.50 -27.22 22.89
C LEU A 415 2.71 -27.20 23.81
N ARG A 416 3.89 -27.54 23.28
CA ARG A 416 5.14 -27.46 24.04
C ARG A 416 6.18 -26.68 23.24
N PRO A 417 6.76 -25.61 23.81
CA PRO A 417 7.84 -24.85 23.17
C PRO A 417 9.06 -25.72 22.85
N ARG A 418 9.65 -25.51 21.66
CA ARG A 418 10.90 -26.11 21.17
C ARG A 418 11.71 -25.06 20.39
N GLY A 419 12.08 -23.98 21.09
CA GLY A 419 12.80 -22.85 20.48
C GLY A 419 11.91 -22.11 19.48
N ALA A 420 12.31 -22.08 18.21
CA ALA A 420 11.54 -21.47 17.12
C ALA A 420 10.35 -22.33 16.62
N THR A 421 10.22 -23.57 17.11
CA THR A 421 9.13 -24.50 16.75
C THR A 421 8.33 -24.91 17.98
N SER A 422 7.20 -25.57 17.76
CA SER A 422 6.33 -26.08 18.82
C SER A 422 5.95 -27.53 18.55
N ARG A 423 5.93 -28.34 19.62
CA ARG A 423 5.26 -29.64 19.57
C ARG A 423 3.77 -29.43 19.75
N LEU A 424 2.97 -29.84 18.77
CA LEU A 424 1.53 -29.76 18.74
C LEU A 424 0.91 -31.15 18.90
N ARG A 425 -0.10 -31.27 19.78
CA ARG A 425 -1.04 -32.39 19.80
C ARG A 425 -2.42 -31.83 20.01
N LEU A 426 -3.31 -32.09 19.07
CA LEU A 426 -4.67 -31.58 19.12
C LEU A 426 -5.65 -32.70 18.78
N LYS A 427 -6.75 -32.75 19.52
CA LYS A 427 -7.90 -33.62 19.27
C LYS A 427 -9.15 -32.76 19.34
N THR A 428 -9.93 -32.77 18.27
CA THR A 428 -11.15 -31.95 18.16
C THR A 428 -12.32 -32.78 17.63
N THR A 429 -13.52 -32.27 17.89
CA THR A 429 -14.76 -32.63 17.19
C THR A 429 -15.14 -31.40 16.39
N LEU A 430 -15.04 -31.47 15.06
CA LEU A 430 -15.23 -30.32 14.17
C LEU A 430 -16.70 -29.92 14.06
N ALA A 431 -17.59 -30.91 14.10
CA ALA A 431 -19.02 -30.70 14.23
C ALA A 431 -19.65 -31.98 14.75
N GLU A 432 -20.74 -31.84 15.51
CA GLU A 432 -21.59 -32.98 15.88
C GLU A 432 -22.47 -33.42 14.69
N THR A 433 -22.85 -32.49 13.80
CA THR A 433 -23.64 -32.73 12.58
C THR A 433 -23.28 -31.73 11.47
N GLY A 434 -23.60 -32.03 10.21
CA GLY A 434 -23.50 -31.07 9.09
C GLY A 434 -22.16 -31.04 8.33
N LEU A 435 -21.12 -31.69 8.86
CA LEU A 435 -19.83 -31.88 8.16
C LEU A 435 -19.64 -33.29 7.57
N ALA A 436 -20.67 -34.14 7.55
CA ALA A 436 -20.51 -35.54 7.11
C ALA A 436 -20.08 -35.70 5.63
N SER A 437 -20.26 -34.66 4.81
CA SER A 437 -19.91 -34.65 3.38
C SER A 437 -18.45 -34.29 3.08
N VAL A 438 -17.63 -33.94 4.09
CA VAL A 438 -16.22 -33.57 3.84
C VAL A 438 -15.41 -34.77 3.35
N ASN A 439 -14.54 -34.53 2.37
CA ASN A 439 -13.69 -35.55 1.77
C ASN A 439 -12.26 -35.02 1.55
N PRO A 440 -11.33 -35.26 2.50
CA PRO A 440 -9.92 -34.89 2.38
C PRO A 440 -9.13 -35.52 1.22
N LEU A 441 -9.71 -36.45 0.44
CA LEU A 441 -9.09 -36.90 -0.82
C LEU A 441 -9.39 -35.98 -2.00
N GLN A 442 -10.32 -35.05 -1.84
CA GLN A 442 -10.75 -34.07 -2.84
C GLN A 442 -10.64 -32.63 -2.33
N GLN A 443 -10.41 -32.46 -1.02
CA GLN A 443 -10.36 -31.18 -0.35
C GLN A 443 -9.04 -31.04 0.40
N ASP A 444 -8.37 -29.91 0.23
CA ASP A 444 -7.23 -29.54 1.05
C ASP A 444 -7.73 -29.24 2.47
N VAL A 445 -6.96 -29.65 3.47
CA VAL A 445 -7.30 -29.42 4.89
C VAL A 445 -6.38 -28.37 5.46
N PHE A 446 -6.95 -27.35 6.06
CA PHE A 446 -6.24 -26.26 6.72
C PHE A 446 -6.37 -26.35 8.23
N LEU A 447 -5.28 -26.06 8.93
CA LEU A 447 -5.26 -25.90 10.38
C LEU A 447 -4.67 -24.53 10.71
N GLN A 448 -5.49 -23.69 11.32
CA GLN A 448 -5.15 -22.35 11.74
C GLN A 448 -5.20 -22.22 13.26
N ILE A 449 -4.22 -21.51 13.82
CA ILE A 449 -4.17 -21.23 15.26
C ILE A 449 -3.76 -19.77 15.44
N ARG A 450 -4.54 -19.05 16.24
CA ARG A 450 -4.21 -17.69 16.70
C ARG A 450 -4.43 -17.53 18.21
N PRO A 451 -3.70 -16.63 18.88
CA PRO A 451 -4.08 -16.13 20.19
C PRO A 451 -5.39 -15.34 20.11
N ALA A 452 -6.24 -15.41 21.13
CA ALA A 452 -7.49 -14.66 21.14
C ALA A 452 -7.23 -13.14 21.08
N GLY A 453 -7.70 -12.48 20.01
CA GLY A 453 -7.42 -11.07 19.76
C GLY A 453 -5.98 -10.75 19.34
N GLY A 454 -5.16 -11.78 19.08
CA GLY A 454 -3.80 -11.65 18.54
C GLY A 454 -3.71 -12.06 17.07
N THR A 455 -2.52 -11.97 16.48
CA THR A 455 -2.26 -12.37 15.08
C THR A 455 -2.16 -13.89 14.93
N GLU A 456 -2.48 -14.41 13.75
CA GLU A 456 -2.29 -15.83 13.44
C GLU A 456 -0.84 -16.27 13.69
N VAL A 457 -0.66 -17.43 14.35
CA VAL A 457 0.66 -18.02 14.62
C VAL A 457 0.93 -19.27 13.79
N LEU A 458 -0.09 -19.90 13.25
CA LEU A 458 0.04 -21.07 12.39
C LEU A 458 -1.07 -21.06 11.34
N CYS A 459 -0.71 -21.13 10.06
CA CYS A 459 -1.56 -21.59 8.97
C CYS A 459 -0.86 -22.74 8.24
N ALA A 460 -1.42 -23.94 8.36
CA ALA A 460 -0.86 -25.15 7.75
C ALA A 460 -1.85 -25.76 6.76
N LYS A 461 -1.39 -25.96 5.53
CA LYS A 461 -2.14 -26.59 4.43
C LYS A 461 -1.66 -28.02 4.21
N ILE A 462 -2.58 -28.98 4.34
CA ILE A 462 -2.36 -30.38 3.96
C ILE A 462 -3.07 -30.63 2.63
N PRO A 463 -2.34 -30.81 1.52
CA PRO A 463 -2.94 -31.03 0.21
C PRO A 463 -3.72 -32.35 0.15
N HIS A 464 -4.83 -32.36 -0.59
CA HIS A 464 -5.71 -33.53 -0.75
C HIS A 464 -4.99 -34.75 -1.34
N ASP A 465 -4.01 -34.55 -2.22
CA ASP A 465 -3.20 -35.61 -2.85
C ASP A 465 -2.23 -36.29 -1.86
N LYS A 466 -2.07 -35.73 -0.64
CA LYS A 466 -1.27 -36.32 0.44
C LYS A 466 -2.10 -37.12 1.44
N PHE A 467 -3.42 -37.15 1.29
CA PHE A 467 -4.28 -37.98 2.11
C PHE A 467 -4.42 -39.40 1.56
N MET A 468 -4.59 -40.34 2.48
CA MET A 468 -4.95 -41.72 2.21
C MET A 468 -6.14 -42.16 3.04
N ARG A 469 -6.97 -43.04 2.49
CA ARG A 469 -8.10 -43.63 3.21
C ARG A 469 -7.66 -44.91 3.91
N MET A 470 -7.73 -44.92 5.24
CA MET A 470 -7.31 -46.06 6.06
C MET A 470 -8.27 -46.29 7.22
N HIS A 471 -8.81 -47.51 7.35
CA HIS A 471 -9.71 -47.92 8.43
C HIS A 471 -10.89 -46.96 8.68
N GLY A 472 -11.50 -46.47 7.59
CA GLY A 472 -12.65 -45.55 7.66
C GLY A 472 -12.29 -44.13 8.13
N ALA A 473 -11.03 -43.73 8.05
CA ALA A 473 -10.56 -42.38 8.28
C ALA A 473 -9.68 -41.91 7.12
N PHE A 474 -9.54 -40.60 6.98
CA PHE A 474 -8.58 -39.96 6.10
C PHE A 474 -7.33 -39.63 6.91
N LYS A 475 -6.16 -40.05 6.43
CA LYS A 475 -4.89 -39.89 7.13
C LYS A 475 -3.86 -39.21 6.25
N PHE A 476 -3.05 -38.40 6.89
CA PHE A 476 -1.86 -37.77 6.35
C PHE A 476 -0.68 -38.13 7.26
N TRP A 477 0.43 -38.55 6.67
CA TRP A 477 1.68 -38.87 7.37
C TRP A 477 2.87 -38.21 6.69
N ASP A 478 3.59 -37.39 7.43
CA ASP A 478 4.78 -36.69 6.95
C ASP A 478 5.87 -36.61 8.04
N HIS A 479 6.30 -37.77 8.53
CA HIS A 479 7.35 -37.85 9.56
C HIS A 479 8.72 -37.32 9.08
N LYS A 480 8.89 -37.14 7.76
CA LYS A 480 10.11 -36.65 7.12
C LYS A 480 10.03 -35.18 6.71
N HIS A 481 8.90 -34.50 6.95
CA HIS A 481 8.65 -33.09 6.63
C HIS A 481 8.84 -32.74 5.15
N LEU A 482 8.41 -33.61 4.26
CA LEU A 482 8.48 -33.42 2.81
C LEU A 482 7.41 -32.44 2.30
N VAL A 483 6.33 -32.24 3.04
CA VAL A 483 5.23 -31.34 2.68
C VAL A 483 5.42 -30.00 3.36
N ALA A 484 6.11 -29.08 2.68
CA ALA A 484 6.43 -27.76 3.21
C ALA A 484 5.19 -26.96 3.67
N SER A 485 4.06 -27.11 2.96
CA SER A 485 2.79 -26.44 3.27
C SER A 485 2.17 -26.93 4.60
N ALA A 486 2.53 -28.13 5.06
CA ALA A 486 2.04 -28.70 6.32
C ALA A 486 2.77 -28.13 7.55
N LYS A 487 3.77 -27.26 7.35
CA LYS A 487 4.47 -26.52 8.41
C LYS A 487 4.95 -27.39 9.59
N GLY A 488 5.39 -28.62 9.32
CA GLY A 488 5.93 -29.54 10.35
C GLY A 488 4.88 -30.37 11.11
N ILE A 489 3.65 -30.49 10.59
CA ILE A 489 2.67 -31.49 11.03
C ILE A 489 3.13 -32.88 10.58
N ASP A 490 3.23 -33.82 11.51
CA ASP A 490 3.69 -35.20 11.26
C ASP A 490 2.53 -36.15 10.91
N ASP A 491 1.39 -36.02 11.58
CA ASP A 491 0.20 -36.87 11.42
C ASP A 491 -1.05 -35.99 11.50
N LEU A 492 -1.95 -36.14 10.55
CA LEU A 492 -3.31 -35.60 10.63
C LEU A 492 -4.31 -36.69 10.24
N THR A 493 -5.32 -36.88 11.09
CA THR A 493 -6.42 -37.83 10.87
C THR A 493 -7.76 -37.10 10.93
N VAL A 494 -8.56 -37.21 9.86
CA VAL A 494 -9.97 -36.79 9.82
C VAL A 494 -10.85 -38.03 9.78
N LYS A 495 -11.80 -38.14 10.71
CA LYS A 495 -12.74 -39.27 10.78
C LYS A 495 -14.17 -38.78 10.82
N VAL A 496 -14.91 -39.03 9.74
CA VAL A 496 -16.36 -38.91 9.68
C VAL A 496 -16.96 -40.17 10.33
N ARG A 497 -17.77 -40.00 11.37
CA ARG A 497 -18.43 -41.09 12.09
C ARG A 497 -19.81 -41.37 11.51
N ARG A 498 -20.35 -42.54 11.85
CA ARG A 498 -21.70 -42.96 11.43
C ARG A 498 -22.80 -42.09 12.02
N ASP A 499 -22.54 -41.47 13.18
CA ASP A 499 -23.44 -40.52 13.85
C ASP A 499 -23.44 -39.13 13.19
N GLY A 500 -22.66 -38.92 12.12
CA GLY A 500 -22.54 -37.64 11.42
C GLY A 500 -21.47 -36.70 12.01
N SER A 501 -20.92 -37.03 13.19
CA SER A 501 -19.87 -36.22 13.81
C SER A 501 -18.53 -36.38 13.08
N VAL A 502 -17.78 -35.29 12.99
CA VAL A 502 -16.45 -35.28 12.37
C VAL A 502 -15.40 -35.00 13.42
N ARG A 503 -14.40 -35.88 13.50
CA ARG A 503 -13.29 -35.74 14.47
C ARG A 503 -11.98 -35.52 13.75
N LEU A 504 -11.18 -34.60 14.27
CA LEU A 504 -9.82 -34.36 13.80
C LEU A 504 -8.82 -34.65 14.90
N ARG A 505 -7.70 -35.26 14.52
CA ARG A 505 -6.53 -35.43 15.36
C ARG A 505 -5.32 -34.97 14.57
N THR A 506 -4.48 -34.14 15.17
CA THR A 506 -3.20 -33.73 14.57
C THR A 506 -2.07 -33.83 15.57
N VAL A 507 -0.89 -34.20 15.09
CA VAL A 507 0.36 -34.29 15.85
C VAL A 507 1.48 -33.71 14.99
N GLY A 508 2.31 -32.87 15.60
CA GLY A 508 3.56 -32.41 15.00
C GLY A 508 4.62 -32.21 16.08
N ASN A 509 5.84 -32.67 15.84
CA ASN A 509 6.94 -32.54 16.80
C ASN A 509 7.76 -31.26 16.57
N HIS A 510 7.74 -30.70 15.36
CA HIS A 510 8.48 -29.50 14.96
C HIS A 510 7.60 -28.56 14.14
N VAL A 511 6.39 -28.27 14.63
CA VAL A 511 5.47 -27.37 13.91
C VAL A 511 6.07 -25.96 13.92
N GLN A 512 6.08 -25.30 12.75
CA GLN A 512 6.78 -24.05 12.49
C GLN A 512 6.04 -22.83 13.06
N PHE A 513 5.87 -22.79 14.37
CA PHE A 513 5.40 -21.61 15.09
C PHE A 513 5.93 -21.59 16.52
N ARG A 514 6.00 -20.38 17.09
CA ARG A 514 6.34 -20.19 18.51
C ARG A 514 5.06 -20.33 19.34
N THR A 515 5.14 -21.11 20.41
CA THR A 515 4.00 -21.29 21.33
C THR A 515 3.64 -19.91 21.92
N PRO A 516 2.38 -19.44 21.76
CA PRO A 516 1.97 -18.14 22.30
C PRO A 516 2.08 -18.08 23.82
N GLU A 517 2.31 -16.89 24.37
CA GLU A 517 2.27 -16.66 25.82
C GLU A 517 0.83 -16.57 26.35
N GLN A 518 -0.09 -16.16 25.48
CA GLN A 518 -1.52 -16.08 25.82
C GLN A 518 -2.12 -17.47 26.05
N ASN A 519 -3.01 -17.52 27.03
CA ASN A 519 -3.65 -18.74 27.50
C ASN A 519 -4.99 -19.00 26.82
N SER A 520 -5.44 -18.18 25.87
CA SER A 520 -6.65 -18.42 25.08
C SER A 520 -6.28 -18.47 23.61
N LEU A 521 -6.56 -19.59 22.95
CA LEU A 521 -6.23 -19.81 21.55
C LEU A 521 -7.51 -20.10 20.78
N GLN A 522 -7.67 -19.42 19.66
CA GLN A 522 -8.64 -19.80 18.65
C GLN A 522 -7.99 -20.81 17.71
N VAL A 523 -8.72 -21.90 17.47
CA VAL A 523 -8.32 -22.95 16.55
C VAL A 523 -9.38 -23.02 15.47
N THR A 524 -8.94 -23.03 14.22
CA THR A 524 -9.82 -23.08 13.06
C THR A 524 -9.36 -24.21 12.13
N VAL A 525 -10.31 -24.96 11.59
CA VAL A 525 -10.07 -26.02 10.60
C VAL A 525 -10.94 -25.75 9.38
N GLY A 526 -10.30 -25.61 8.22
CA GLY A 526 -10.95 -25.38 6.93
C GLY A 526 -10.83 -26.56 5.99
N PHE A 527 -11.86 -26.79 5.17
CA PHE A 527 -11.85 -27.70 4.03
C PHE A 527 -12.07 -26.90 2.76
N TYR A 528 -11.11 -26.96 1.84
CA TYR A 528 -11.13 -26.18 0.60
C TYR A 528 -11.05 -27.07 -0.63
N ASN A 529 -11.83 -26.74 -1.65
CA ASN A 529 -11.78 -27.39 -2.95
C ASN A 529 -11.67 -26.34 -4.05
N ALA A 530 -10.49 -26.27 -4.68
CA ALA A 530 -10.23 -25.33 -5.77
C ALA A 530 -11.22 -25.44 -6.93
N ALA A 531 -11.78 -26.63 -7.19
CA ALA A 531 -12.72 -26.85 -8.28
C ALA A 531 -14.16 -26.41 -7.95
N ALA A 532 -14.51 -26.29 -6.66
CA ALA A 532 -15.84 -25.91 -6.21
C ALA A 532 -15.95 -24.43 -5.81
N GLY A 533 -14.83 -23.72 -5.67
CA GLY A 533 -14.77 -22.33 -5.23
C GLY A 533 -15.12 -22.13 -3.76
N ASP A 534 -15.05 -20.87 -3.31
CA ASP A 534 -15.13 -20.51 -1.88
C ASP A 534 -16.50 -20.79 -1.26
N GLY A 535 -17.57 -20.75 -2.06
CA GLY A 535 -18.94 -21.06 -1.60
C GLY A 535 -19.14 -22.51 -1.10
N ALA A 536 -18.19 -23.39 -1.40
CA ALA A 536 -18.19 -24.78 -0.96
C ALA A 536 -17.33 -25.02 0.30
N ASN A 537 -16.69 -23.99 0.83
CA ASN A 537 -15.85 -24.10 2.01
C ASN A 537 -16.66 -24.60 3.21
N ARG A 538 -15.98 -25.34 4.08
CA ARG A 538 -16.55 -25.85 5.32
C ARG A 538 -15.53 -25.62 6.41
N CYS A 539 -15.94 -24.92 7.46
CA CYS A 539 -15.01 -24.35 8.43
C CYS A 539 -15.50 -24.65 9.83
N SER A 540 -14.57 -24.90 10.74
CA SER A 540 -14.90 -25.28 12.11
C SER A 540 -13.96 -24.54 13.05
N THR A 541 -14.52 -23.76 13.98
CA THR A 541 -13.74 -22.88 14.85
C THR A 541 -14.18 -22.98 16.31
N GLU A 542 -13.24 -22.81 17.25
CA GLU A 542 -13.49 -22.61 18.67
C GLU A 542 -12.33 -21.83 19.31
N THR A 543 -12.68 -20.89 20.19
CA THR A 543 -11.75 -20.26 21.12
C THR A 543 -11.71 -21.04 22.43
N ARG A 544 -10.53 -21.55 22.80
CA ARG A 544 -10.34 -22.38 23.99
C ARG A 544 -9.26 -21.82 24.90
N ALA A 545 -9.55 -21.81 26.20
CA ALA A 545 -8.55 -21.55 27.22
C ALA A 545 -7.63 -22.78 27.44
N PHE A 546 -6.33 -22.54 27.42
CA PHE A 546 -5.25 -23.46 27.74
C PHE A 546 -4.62 -23.07 29.07
N ARG A 547 -4.31 -24.07 29.90
CA ARG A 547 -3.58 -23.87 31.15
C ARG A 547 -2.08 -23.95 30.87
N THR A 548 -1.33 -22.99 31.40
CA THR A 548 0.13 -23.02 31.38
C THR A 548 0.65 -24.02 32.42
N GLY A 549 1.35 -25.04 31.94
CA GLY A 549 2.08 -26.02 32.73
C GLY A 549 3.57 -25.71 32.81
N ARG A 550 4.34 -26.61 33.40
CA ARG A 550 5.80 -26.47 33.53
C ARG A 550 6.48 -26.25 32.17
N SER A 551 7.47 -25.36 32.16
CA SER A 551 8.30 -25.04 30.99
C SER A 551 7.52 -24.47 29.79
N GLY A 552 6.54 -23.60 30.05
CA GLY A 552 5.77 -22.90 29.01
C GLY A 552 4.81 -23.79 28.20
N ARG A 553 4.50 -24.99 28.70
CA ARG A 553 3.61 -25.94 28.02
C ARG A 553 2.16 -25.51 28.16
N LEU A 554 1.41 -25.33 27.07
CA LEU A 554 -0.03 -25.05 27.13
C LEU A 554 -0.84 -26.35 27.02
N ILE A 555 -1.89 -26.49 27.84
CA ILE A 555 -2.75 -27.68 27.89
C ILE A 555 -4.23 -27.29 27.98
N ALA A 556 -5.04 -27.75 27.05
CA ALA A 556 -6.50 -27.68 27.11
C ALA A 556 -7.08 -29.11 27.35
N PRO A 557 -8.17 -29.22 28.15
CA PRO A 557 -8.85 -30.49 28.44
C PRO A 557 -9.13 -31.32 27.20
#